data_AF-A0A9X3BQ21-F1
#
_entry.id   AF-A0A9X3BQ21-F1
#
_cell.length_a   1.000
_cell.length_b   1.000
_cell.length_c   1.000
_cell.angle_alpha   90.00
_cell.angle_beta   90.00
_cell.angle_gamma   90.00
#
_symmetry.space_group_name_H-M   'P 1'
#
loop_
_entity.id
_entity.type
_entity.pdbx_description
1 polymer ?
#
loop_
_entity_poly.entity_id
_entity_poly.type
_entity_poly.pdbx_seq_one_letter_code
_entity_poly.pdbx_strand_id
1 'polypeptide(L)'
;MTAKAFHEIDRELAAGTDDVASMSAALFELDAHPGMAHVRRYSPSGVTAQRWAHAEETLRRLWDFLTQAMSALDSARTARDRSGLDDVRLAELRHMLRELPQTLDDTRAVIRVLDAVDEIDSQVAHGLAPIMTRLDEVGAGYPPEIVELLDIAATDPLSLTASGVTERLTAIAEWAALRENWTEALADTAGAVDLVRAAFAGAAGTRRRVEQQVLTAPLPTLPDPEPALRRQLRSLTEVDPAALQELRRRIDATLREIRADEAVAQGLLDRRDELTGRLRGYQAKAARLGLVEDADLVSSMRIATGLLSRRPCDLRAVTRAVADYQQVIASKRGRAG
;
A
#
# COMPACT_ATOMS: atom_id res chain seq x y z
N MET A 1 -50.52 47.11 -10.91
CA MET A 1 -49.63 46.10 -11.52
C MET A 1 -50.22 45.65 -12.86
N THR A 2 -49.39 45.43 -13.88
CA THR A 2 -49.83 44.95 -15.20
C THR A 2 -50.05 43.43 -15.19
N ALA A 3 -50.90 42.89 -16.08
CA ALA A 3 -51.14 41.44 -16.20
C ALA A 3 -49.83 40.63 -16.41
N LYS A 4 -48.83 41.25 -17.04
CA LYS A 4 -47.49 40.69 -17.23
C LYS A 4 -46.73 40.51 -15.90
N ALA A 5 -46.83 41.47 -14.98
CA ALA A 5 -46.18 41.41 -13.67
C ALA A 5 -46.79 40.31 -12.77
N PHE A 6 -48.11 40.10 -12.87
CA PHE A 6 -48.77 39.01 -12.15
C PHE A 6 -48.33 37.62 -12.62
N HIS A 7 -48.23 37.40 -13.94
CA HIS A 7 -47.73 36.13 -14.48
C HIS A 7 -46.26 35.87 -14.10
N GLU A 8 -45.43 36.91 -13.98
CA GLU A 8 -44.04 36.78 -13.55
C GLU A 8 -43.93 36.36 -12.08
N ILE A 9 -44.72 36.98 -11.21
CA ILE A 9 -44.83 36.61 -9.79
C ILE A 9 -45.33 35.16 -9.64
N ASP A 10 -46.35 34.77 -10.38
CA ASP A 10 -46.91 33.41 -10.30
C ASP A 10 -45.87 32.36 -10.76
N ARG A 11 -45.04 32.70 -11.75
CA ARG A 11 -43.91 31.84 -12.18
C ARG A 11 -42.83 31.74 -11.12
N GLU A 12 -42.46 32.85 -10.46
CA GLU A 12 -41.47 32.85 -9.38
C GLU A 12 -41.95 32.04 -8.16
N LEU A 13 -43.24 32.16 -7.80
CA LEU A 13 -43.84 31.35 -6.74
C LEU A 13 -43.84 29.86 -7.10
N ALA A 14 -44.15 29.50 -8.35
CA ALA A 14 -44.09 28.11 -8.81
C ALA A 14 -42.65 27.57 -8.73
N ALA A 15 -41.67 28.28 -9.28
CA ALA A 15 -40.27 27.88 -9.22
C ALA A 15 -39.77 27.71 -7.78
N GLY A 16 -40.06 28.67 -6.90
CA GLY A 16 -39.69 28.56 -5.49
C GLY A 16 -40.37 27.41 -4.75
N THR A 17 -41.54 26.97 -5.21
CA THR A 17 -42.20 25.77 -4.68
C THR A 17 -41.43 24.51 -5.04
N ASP A 18 -41.06 24.40 -6.32
CA ASP A 18 -40.30 23.25 -6.82
C ASP A 18 -38.94 23.17 -6.14
N ASP A 19 -38.27 24.31 -5.94
CA ASP A 19 -36.99 24.41 -5.25
C ASP A 19 -37.08 23.98 -3.78
N VAL A 20 -38.07 24.49 -3.03
CA VAL A 20 -38.30 24.09 -1.62
C VAL A 20 -38.65 22.61 -1.52
N ALA A 21 -39.47 22.08 -2.45
CA ALA A 21 -39.79 20.67 -2.51
C ALA A 21 -38.55 19.81 -2.78
N SER A 22 -37.67 20.24 -3.69
CA SER A 22 -36.39 19.57 -3.99
C SER A 22 -35.48 19.55 -2.76
N MET A 23 -35.34 20.67 -2.06
CA MET A 23 -34.54 20.74 -0.83
C MET A 23 -35.12 19.88 0.30
N SER A 24 -36.45 19.88 0.46
CA SER A 24 -37.11 19.01 1.44
C SER A 24 -36.87 17.53 1.16
N ALA A 25 -36.94 17.12 -0.11
CA ALA A 25 -36.64 15.75 -0.51
C ALA A 25 -35.17 15.41 -0.24
N ALA A 26 -34.24 16.30 -0.57
CA ALA A 26 -32.81 16.10 -0.32
C ALA A 26 -32.49 15.95 1.18
N LEU A 27 -33.11 16.76 2.04
CA LEU A 27 -32.94 16.66 3.49
C LEU A 27 -33.59 15.41 4.09
N PHE A 28 -34.67 14.91 3.50
CA PHE A 28 -35.27 13.65 3.91
C PHE A 28 -34.38 12.45 3.56
N GLU A 29 -33.85 12.40 2.34
CA GLU A 29 -32.87 11.37 1.94
C GLU A 29 -31.61 11.43 2.82
N LEU A 30 -31.18 12.63 3.20
CA LEU A 30 -30.05 12.83 4.11
C LEU A 30 -30.31 12.26 5.51
N ASP A 31 -31.54 12.39 6.03
CA ASP A 31 -31.91 11.84 7.34
C ASP A 31 -31.96 10.31 7.33
N ALA A 32 -32.32 9.71 6.19
CA ALA A 32 -32.35 8.27 5.97
C ALA A 32 -30.98 7.67 5.63
N HIS A 33 -29.93 8.49 5.49
CA HIS A 33 -28.60 8.05 5.08
C HIS A 33 -27.97 7.03 6.06
N PRO A 34 -27.32 5.94 5.60
CA PRO A 34 -26.67 4.97 6.49
C PRO A 34 -25.65 5.59 7.45
N GLY A 35 -24.77 6.47 6.94
CA GLY A 35 -23.86 7.25 7.77
C GLY A 35 -24.56 8.09 8.86
N MET A 36 -25.78 8.59 8.63
CA MET A 36 -26.58 9.30 9.65
C MET A 36 -27.00 8.34 10.76
N ALA A 37 -27.49 7.15 10.38
CA ALA A 37 -27.84 6.10 11.34
C ALA A 37 -26.62 5.68 12.19
N HIS A 38 -25.43 5.61 11.57
CA HIS A 38 -24.19 5.29 12.25
C HIS A 38 -23.81 6.33 13.31
N VAL A 39 -23.69 7.62 12.95
CA VAL A 39 -23.30 8.69 13.90
C VAL A 39 -24.35 8.96 14.98
N ARG A 40 -25.61 8.56 14.76
CA ARG A 40 -26.66 8.56 15.80
C ARG A 40 -26.55 7.38 16.75
N ARG A 41 -26.15 6.22 16.23
CA ARG A 41 -26.01 4.98 17.01
C ARG A 41 -24.78 5.01 17.90
N TYR A 42 -23.67 5.53 17.39
CA TYR A 42 -22.39 5.59 18.09
C TYR A 42 -21.97 7.04 18.27
N SER A 43 -21.69 7.44 19.51
CA SER A 43 -21.20 8.79 19.80
C SER A 43 -19.85 9.02 19.11
N PRO A 44 -19.75 9.96 18.14
CA PRO A 44 -18.51 10.18 17.42
C PRO A 44 -17.39 10.64 18.34
N SER A 45 -16.17 10.19 18.07
CA SER A 45 -14.94 10.59 18.75
C SER A 45 -13.85 10.99 17.73
N GLY A 46 -12.73 11.53 18.22
CA GLY A 46 -11.54 11.81 17.41
C GLY A 46 -11.78 12.61 16.13
N VAL A 47 -11.36 12.06 14.98
CA VAL A 47 -11.46 12.73 13.67
C VAL A 47 -12.92 12.82 13.21
N THR A 48 -13.70 11.78 13.49
CA THR A 48 -15.11 11.70 13.13
C THR A 48 -15.91 12.76 13.87
N ALA A 49 -15.70 12.94 15.18
CA ALA A 49 -16.32 14.02 15.95
C ALA A 49 -16.01 15.41 15.38
N GLN A 50 -14.75 15.66 15.00
CA GLN A 50 -14.34 16.97 14.45
C GLN A 50 -15.06 17.28 13.13
N ARG A 51 -15.11 16.30 12.23
CA ARG A 51 -15.79 16.46 10.93
C ARG A 51 -17.30 16.52 11.09
N TRP A 52 -17.85 15.70 11.97
CA TRP A 52 -19.27 15.64 12.25
C TRP A 52 -19.80 16.94 12.88
N ALA A 53 -19.09 17.55 13.82
CA ALA A 53 -19.52 18.80 14.45
C ALA A 53 -19.80 19.93 13.43
N HIS A 54 -18.97 20.03 12.39
CA HIS A 54 -19.21 21.00 11.31
C HIS A 54 -20.41 20.63 10.42
N ALA A 55 -20.56 19.33 10.12
CA ALA A 55 -21.67 18.81 9.33
C ALA A 55 -23.01 18.95 10.08
N GLU A 56 -23.02 18.70 11.39
CA GLU A 56 -24.18 18.81 12.27
C GLU A 56 -24.69 20.25 12.36
N GLU A 57 -23.78 21.22 12.52
CA GLU A 57 -24.14 22.63 12.53
C GLU A 57 -24.67 23.09 11.16
N THR A 58 -24.11 22.56 10.08
CA THR A 58 -24.61 22.82 8.72
C THR A 58 -26.00 22.20 8.52
N LEU A 59 -26.20 20.96 8.96
CA LEU A 59 -27.49 20.28 8.92
C LEU A 59 -28.57 21.05 9.69
N ARG A 60 -28.25 21.54 10.89
CA ARG A 60 -29.16 22.37 11.69
C ARG A 60 -29.59 23.63 10.93
N ARG A 61 -28.63 24.34 10.33
CA ARG A 61 -28.90 25.55 9.51
C ARG A 61 -29.76 25.23 8.29
N LEU A 62 -29.56 24.07 7.65
CA LEU A 62 -30.38 23.64 6.51
C LEU A 62 -31.84 23.41 6.90
N TRP A 63 -32.10 22.76 8.03
CA TRP A 63 -33.46 22.57 8.55
C TRP A 63 -34.12 23.90 8.97
N ASP A 64 -33.36 24.80 9.60
CA ASP A 64 -33.83 26.14 9.94
C ASP A 64 -34.20 26.94 8.67
N PHE A 65 -33.39 26.84 7.62
CA PHE A 65 -33.63 27.50 6.34
C PHE A 65 -34.86 26.90 5.62
N LEU A 66 -35.02 25.56 5.61
CA LEU A 66 -36.22 24.91 5.05
C LEU A 66 -37.50 25.44 5.71
N THR A 67 -37.50 25.52 7.04
CA THR A 67 -38.64 26.02 7.81
C THR A 67 -38.98 27.46 7.45
N GLN A 68 -37.96 28.33 7.34
CA GLN A 68 -38.12 29.73 6.95
C GLN A 68 -38.62 29.87 5.51
N ALA A 69 -38.06 29.10 4.57
CA ALA A 69 -38.45 29.14 3.17
C ALA A 69 -39.90 28.68 2.96
N MET A 70 -40.32 27.60 3.64
CA MET A 70 -41.72 27.14 3.61
C MET A 70 -42.67 28.21 4.16
N SER A 71 -42.33 28.83 5.30
CA SER A 71 -43.17 29.87 5.93
C SER A 71 -43.31 31.11 5.06
N ALA A 72 -42.22 31.54 4.42
CA ALA A 72 -42.24 32.70 3.54
C ALA A 72 -42.97 32.44 2.22
N LEU A 73 -42.82 31.24 1.64
CA LEU A 73 -43.55 30.84 0.44
C LEU A 73 -45.08 30.79 0.71
N ASP A 74 -45.49 30.24 1.85
CA ASP A 74 -46.89 30.22 2.28
C ASP A 74 -47.45 31.64 2.51
N SER A 75 -46.64 32.49 3.16
CA SER A 75 -46.97 33.91 3.39
C SER A 75 -47.13 34.67 2.07
N ALA A 76 -46.24 34.45 1.10
CA ALA A 76 -46.28 35.09 -0.21
C ALA A 76 -47.50 34.64 -1.04
N ARG A 77 -47.84 33.34 -1.02
CA ARG A 77 -49.04 32.80 -1.66
C ARG A 77 -50.32 33.39 -1.07
N THR A 78 -50.42 33.41 0.26
CA THR A 78 -51.58 34.01 0.96
C THR A 78 -51.74 35.49 0.62
N ALA A 79 -50.64 36.25 0.57
CA ALA A 79 -50.66 37.67 0.18
C ALA A 79 -51.06 37.85 -1.29
N ARG A 80 -50.57 36.98 -2.18
CA ARG A 80 -50.90 36.98 -3.60
C ARG A 80 -52.39 36.70 -3.85
N ASP A 81 -52.97 35.73 -3.15
CA ASP A 81 -54.40 35.37 -3.25
C ASP A 81 -55.31 36.52 -2.78
N ARG A 82 -54.87 37.26 -1.77
CA ARG A 82 -55.56 38.47 -1.28
C ARG A 82 -55.30 39.73 -2.13
N SER A 83 -54.65 39.57 -3.29
CA SER A 83 -54.28 40.65 -4.23
C SER A 83 -53.36 41.73 -3.63
N GLY A 84 -52.59 41.41 -2.59
CA GLY A 84 -51.80 42.35 -1.78
C GLY A 84 -50.34 41.93 -1.57
N LEU A 85 -49.72 41.27 -2.54
CA LEU A 85 -48.28 41.03 -2.49
C LEU A 85 -47.55 42.36 -2.71
N ASP A 86 -46.82 42.81 -1.70
CA ASP A 86 -46.00 44.02 -1.76
C ASP A 86 -44.55 43.69 -2.18
N ASP A 87 -43.82 44.73 -2.57
CA ASP A 87 -42.43 44.60 -3.04
C ASP A 87 -41.49 44.05 -1.95
N VAL A 88 -41.85 44.24 -0.67
CA VAL A 88 -41.06 43.76 0.48
C VAL A 88 -41.09 42.23 0.55
N ARG A 89 -42.29 41.63 0.56
CA ARG A 89 -42.44 40.16 0.58
C ARG A 89 -41.85 39.50 -0.66
N LEU A 90 -41.97 40.14 -1.81
CA LEU A 90 -41.38 39.65 -3.05
C LEU A 90 -39.84 39.70 -2.99
N ALA A 91 -39.27 40.76 -2.40
CA ALA A 91 -37.82 40.86 -2.18
C ALA A 91 -37.31 39.82 -1.17
N GLU A 92 -38.06 39.55 -0.11
CA GLU A 92 -37.76 38.49 0.88
C GLU A 92 -37.72 37.11 0.21
N LEU A 93 -38.75 36.75 -0.58
CA LEU A 93 -38.80 35.50 -1.32
C LEU A 93 -37.61 35.38 -2.30
N ARG A 94 -37.35 36.42 -3.09
CA ARG A 94 -36.22 36.45 -4.03
C ARG A 94 -34.86 36.42 -3.33
N HIS A 95 -34.76 36.89 -2.10
CA HIS A 95 -33.53 36.75 -1.33
C HIS A 95 -33.31 35.30 -0.92
N MET A 96 -34.30 34.61 -0.35
CA MET A 96 -34.14 33.19 0.01
C MET A 96 -33.89 32.30 -1.20
N LEU A 97 -34.59 32.50 -2.32
CA LEU A 97 -34.36 31.72 -3.53
C LEU A 97 -32.92 31.88 -4.06
N ARG A 98 -32.26 33.02 -3.81
CA ARG A 98 -30.84 33.22 -4.17
C ARG A 98 -29.86 32.49 -3.25
N GLU A 99 -30.24 32.19 -2.02
CA GLU A 99 -29.42 31.42 -1.07
C GLU A 99 -29.54 29.90 -1.31
N LEU A 100 -30.58 29.45 -2.01
CA LEU A 100 -30.88 28.02 -2.23
C LEU A 100 -29.76 27.22 -2.95
N PRO A 101 -29.00 27.78 -3.91
CA PRO A 101 -27.82 27.10 -4.43
C PRO A 101 -26.75 26.79 -3.37
N GLN A 102 -26.53 27.70 -2.42
CA GLN A 102 -25.58 27.49 -1.32
C GLN A 102 -26.08 26.40 -0.37
N THR A 103 -27.38 26.33 -0.09
CA THR A 103 -27.94 25.27 0.77
C THR A 103 -27.83 23.89 0.13
N LEU A 104 -27.91 23.79 -1.21
CA LEU A 104 -27.63 22.55 -1.92
C LEU A 104 -26.14 22.17 -1.90
N ASP A 105 -25.22 23.13 -1.96
CA ASP A 105 -23.78 22.90 -1.75
C ASP A 105 -23.49 22.43 -0.31
N ASP A 106 -24.12 23.04 0.69
CA ASP A 106 -24.05 22.68 2.10
C ASP A 106 -24.60 21.26 2.35
N THR A 107 -25.73 20.92 1.72
CA THR A 107 -26.29 19.56 1.76
C THR A 107 -25.29 18.54 1.22
N ARG A 108 -24.66 18.84 0.07
CA ARG A 108 -23.58 18.00 -0.50
C ARG A 108 -22.35 17.92 0.40
N ALA A 109 -22.05 18.94 1.19
CA ALA A 109 -20.96 18.89 2.16
C ALA A 109 -21.27 17.91 3.31
N VAL A 110 -22.51 17.91 3.82
CA VAL A 110 -22.94 16.93 4.84
C VAL A 110 -22.94 15.51 4.28
N ILE A 111 -23.50 15.31 3.07
CA ILE A 111 -23.51 14.01 2.39
C ILE A 111 -22.09 13.43 2.30
N ARG A 112 -21.09 14.22 1.87
CA ARG A 112 -19.70 13.75 1.78
C ARG A 112 -19.12 13.22 3.09
N VAL A 113 -19.51 13.78 4.23
CA VAL A 113 -19.06 13.28 5.54
C VAL A 113 -19.74 11.95 5.85
N LEU A 114 -21.05 11.86 5.59
CA LEU A 114 -21.82 10.65 5.85
C LEU A 114 -21.46 9.50 4.91
N ASP A 115 -21.20 9.79 3.62
CA ASP A 115 -20.68 8.84 2.64
C ASP A 115 -19.35 8.25 3.13
N ALA A 116 -18.44 9.08 3.63
CA ALA A 116 -17.14 8.61 4.12
C ALA A 116 -17.26 7.74 5.39
N VAL A 117 -18.26 8.01 6.25
CA VAL A 117 -18.56 7.15 7.41
C VAL A 117 -19.13 5.81 6.94
N ASP A 118 -20.12 5.85 6.04
CA ASP A 118 -20.76 4.64 5.50
C ASP A 118 -19.78 3.76 4.71
N GLU A 119 -18.87 4.36 3.94
CA GLU A 119 -17.84 3.63 3.19
C GLU A 119 -16.98 2.78 4.14
N ILE A 120 -16.50 3.37 5.23
CA ILE A 120 -15.68 2.67 6.21
C ILE A 120 -16.49 1.62 6.97
N ASP A 121 -17.69 1.96 7.44
CA ASP A 121 -18.57 1.03 8.18
C ASP A 121 -18.93 -0.18 7.31
N SER A 122 -19.38 0.07 6.07
CA SER A 122 -19.70 -0.97 5.10
C SER A 122 -18.47 -1.83 4.79
N GLN A 123 -17.30 -1.23 4.59
CA GLN A 123 -16.09 -2.00 4.30
C GLN A 123 -15.69 -2.92 5.46
N VAL A 124 -15.72 -2.41 6.70
CA VAL A 124 -15.41 -3.20 7.91
C VAL A 124 -16.44 -4.31 8.10
N ALA A 125 -17.73 -4.01 7.98
CA ALA A 125 -18.80 -4.99 8.14
C ALA A 125 -18.72 -6.11 7.09
N HIS A 126 -18.61 -5.77 5.80
CA HIS A 126 -18.52 -6.75 4.73
C HIS A 126 -17.21 -7.56 4.79
N GLY A 127 -16.11 -6.93 5.20
CA GLY A 127 -14.81 -7.57 5.31
C GLY A 127 -14.70 -8.55 6.47
N LEU A 128 -15.24 -8.18 7.64
CA LEU A 128 -15.18 -9.02 8.84
C LEU A 128 -16.22 -10.14 8.86
N ALA A 129 -17.42 -9.93 8.29
CA ALA A 129 -18.49 -10.92 8.30
C ALA A 129 -18.07 -12.35 7.91
N PRO A 130 -17.39 -12.60 6.77
CA PRO A 130 -16.99 -13.96 6.41
C PRO A 130 -15.93 -14.55 7.36
N ILE A 131 -15.08 -13.71 7.96
CA ILE A 131 -14.05 -14.15 8.90
C ILE A 131 -14.70 -14.54 10.23
N MET A 132 -15.61 -13.70 10.74
CA MET A 132 -16.33 -13.96 11.98
C MET A 132 -17.16 -15.25 11.88
N THR A 133 -17.89 -15.46 10.77
CA THR A 133 -18.64 -16.71 10.53
C THR A 133 -17.73 -17.95 10.63
N ARG A 134 -16.57 -17.93 9.99
CA ARG A 134 -15.62 -19.06 10.05
C ARG A 134 -15.08 -19.30 11.46
N LEU A 135 -14.78 -18.23 12.20
CA LEU A 135 -14.32 -18.33 13.59
C LEU A 135 -15.41 -18.90 14.51
N ASP A 136 -16.66 -18.49 14.31
CA ASP A 136 -17.81 -18.99 15.06
C ASP A 136 -18.07 -20.48 14.80
N GLU A 137 -17.96 -20.93 13.55
CA GLU A 137 -18.12 -22.34 13.15
C GLU A 137 -17.15 -23.28 13.88
N VAL A 138 -15.94 -22.79 14.20
CA VAL A 138 -14.92 -23.55 14.94
C VAL A 138 -14.89 -23.22 16.44
N GLY A 139 -15.80 -22.38 16.93
CA GLY A 139 -15.87 -21.95 18.33
C GLY A 139 -14.62 -21.19 18.79
N ALA A 140 -13.95 -20.49 17.88
CA ALA A 140 -12.76 -19.71 18.21
C ALA A 140 -13.14 -18.35 18.81
N GLY A 141 -12.32 -17.87 19.75
CA GLY A 141 -12.40 -16.48 20.18
C GLY A 141 -11.92 -15.52 19.08
N TYR A 142 -12.44 -14.30 19.09
CA TYR A 142 -11.99 -13.26 18.17
C TYR A 142 -10.62 -12.70 18.60
N PRO A 143 -9.69 -12.50 17.66
CA PRO A 143 -8.43 -11.83 17.96
C PRO A 143 -8.70 -10.36 18.38
N PRO A 144 -7.87 -9.78 19.28
CA PRO A 144 -8.01 -8.39 19.73
C PRO A 144 -8.10 -7.37 18.59
N GLU A 145 -7.44 -7.65 17.47
CA GLU A 145 -7.41 -6.81 16.27
C GLU A 145 -8.81 -6.64 15.64
N ILE A 146 -9.69 -7.65 15.73
CA ILE A 146 -11.09 -7.51 15.29
C ILE A 146 -11.84 -6.56 16.23
N VAL A 147 -11.66 -6.73 17.54
CA VAL A 147 -12.34 -5.90 18.55
C VAL A 147 -11.90 -4.44 18.44
N GLU A 148 -10.60 -4.19 18.29
CA GLU A 148 -10.05 -2.85 18.08
C GLU A 148 -10.59 -2.22 16.79
N LEU A 149 -10.61 -2.96 15.68
CA LEU A 149 -11.12 -2.44 14.42
C LEU A 149 -12.61 -2.10 14.50
N LEU A 150 -13.43 -2.92 15.16
CA LEU A 150 -14.84 -2.65 15.38
C LEU A 150 -15.06 -1.43 16.28
N ASP A 151 -14.27 -1.26 17.34
CA ASP A 151 -14.37 -0.12 18.26
C ASP A 151 -14.03 1.20 17.56
N ILE A 152 -12.94 1.21 16.79
CA ILE A 152 -12.55 2.38 15.97
C ILE A 152 -13.60 2.63 14.88
N ALA A 153 -14.06 1.61 14.16
CA ALA A 153 -15.06 1.79 13.11
C ALA A 153 -16.40 2.30 13.64
N ALA A 154 -16.76 1.94 14.87
CA ALA A 154 -17.98 2.43 15.52
C ALA A 154 -17.87 3.89 15.96
N THR A 155 -16.73 4.31 16.54
CA THR A 155 -16.64 5.61 17.21
C THR A 155 -15.81 6.65 16.48
N ASP A 156 -14.81 6.24 15.70
CA ASP A 156 -13.97 7.13 14.89
C ASP A 156 -13.64 6.56 13.50
N PRO A 157 -14.64 6.18 12.67
CA PRO A 157 -14.41 5.61 11.35
C PRO A 157 -13.58 6.52 10.43
N LEU A 158 -13.71 7.84 10.53
CA LEU A 158 -12.96 8.79 9.69
C LEU A 158 -11.48 8.95 10.08
N SER A 159 -11.03 8.31 11.17
CA SER A 159 -9.60 8.13 11.45
C SER A 159 -8.96 7.04 10.58
N LEU A 160 -9.79 6.14 10.04
CA LEU A 160 -9.37 5.06 9.16
C LEU A 160 -9.35 5.54 7.71
N THR A 161 -8.49 4.89 6.92
CA THR A 161 -8.50 5.02 5.46
C THR A 161 -8.97 3.70 4.85
N ALA A 162 -9.61 3.74 3.68
CA ALA A 162 -10.07 2.52 3.01
C ALA A 162 -8.91 1.52 2.74
N SER A 163 -7.71 2.02 2.42
CA SER A 163 -6.52 1.17 2.27
C SER A 163 -6.06 0.58 3.61
N GLY A 164 -6.06 1.38 4.68
CA GLY A 164 -5.69 0.91 6.02
C GLY A 164 -6.67 -0.13 6.56
N VAL A 165 -7.97 0.01 6.27
CA VAL A 165 -8.99 -1.02 6.58
C VAL A 165 -8.68 -2.30 5.79
N THR A 166 -8.38 -2.20 4.49
CA THR A 166 -8.04 -3.36 3.65
C THR A 166 -6.82 -4.13 4.19
N GLU A 167 -5.77 -3.41 4.57
CA GLU A 167 -4.55 -3.99 5.15
C GLU A 167 -4.85 -4.74 6.46
N ARG A 168 -5.62 -4.10 7.37
CA ARG A 168 -6.05 -4.73 8.63
C ARG A 168 -6.91 -5.98 8.38
N LEU A 169 -7.88 -5.90 7.47
CA LEU A 169 -8.75 -7.03 7.12
C LEU A 169 -7.95 -8.21 6.54
N THR A 170 -6.94 -7.93 5.70
CA THR A 170 -6.07 -8.96 5.14
C THR A 170 -5.25 -9.63 6.24
N ALA A 171 -4.66 -8.86 7.16
CA ALA A 171 -3.92 -9.41 8.29
C ALA A 171 -4.81 -10.30 9.20
N ILE A 172 -6.04 -9.88 9.47
CA ILE A 172 -7.03 -10.65 10.24
C ILE A 172 -7.40 -11.95 9.50
N ALA A 173 -7.62 -11.87 8.17
CA ALA A 173 -7.93 -13.04 7.35
C ALA A 173 -6.77 -14.06 7.32
N GLU A 174 -5.53 -13.58 7.20
CA GLU A 174 -4.33 -14.42 7.30
C GLU A 174 -4.22 -15.10 8.67
N TRP A 175 -4.46 -14.35 9.75
CA TRP A 175 -4.50 -14.90 11.10
C TRP A 175 -5.53 -16.02 11.23
N ALA A 176 -6.75 -15.79 10.73
CA ALA A 176 -7.82 -16.79 10.77
C ALA A 176 -7.48 -18.03 9.93
N ALA A 177 -6.89 -17.84 8.75
CA ALA A 177 -6.47 -18.94 7.88
C ALA A 177 -5.34 -19.78 8.51
N LEU A 178 -4.39 -19.16 9.21
CA LEU A 178 -3.35 -19.86 9.96
C LEU A 178 -3.91 -20.68 11.12
N ARG A 179 -4.91 -20.13 11.82
CA ARG A 179 -5.60 -20.84 12.90
C ARG A 179 -6.33 -22.08 12.36
N GLU A 180 -7.07 -21.91 11.28
CA GLU A 180 -7.86 -22.98 10.65
C GLU A 180 -6.97 -24.11 10.11
N ASN A 181 -5.84 -23.76 9.49
CA ASN A 181 -4.91 -24.71 8.87
C ASN A 181 -3.64 -24.90 9.70
N TRP A 182 -3.75 -24.87 11.03
CA TRP A 182 -2.61 -24.82 11.95
C TRP A 182 -1.54 -25.90 11.69
N THR A 183 -1.96 -27.16 11.52
CA THR A 183 -1.05 -28.29 11.28
C THR A 183 -0.27 -28.15 9.98
N GLU A 184 -0.95 -27.73 8.91
CA GLU A 184 -0.31 -27.48 7.61
C GLU A 184 0.63 -26.28 7.69
N ALA A 185 0.20 -25.20 8.35
CA ALA A 185 1.02 -24.01 8.55
C ALA A 185 2.31 -24.30 9.35
N LEU A 186 2.25 -25.19 10.34
CA LEU A 186 3.43 -25.68 11.06
C LEU A 186 4.36 -26.51 10.16
N ALA A 187 3.80 -27.39 9.33
CA ALA A 187 4.57 -28.20 8.39
C ALA A 187 5.27 -27.35 7.32
N ASP A 188 4.57 -26.37 6.76
CA ASP A 188 5.15 -25.41 5.80
C ASP A 188 6.26 -24.59 6.44
N THR A 189 6.06 -24.13 7.69
CA THR A 189 7.07 -23.39 8.44
C THR A 189 8.29 -24.27 8.74
N ALA A 190 8.10 -25.56 9.03
CA ALA A 190 9.20 -26.52 9.18
C ALA A 190 9.99 -26.67 7.86
N GLY A 191 9.28 -26.75 6.73
CA GLY A 191 9.88 -26.74 5.39
C GLY A 191 10.72 -25.48 5.13
N ALA A 192 10.22 -24.32 5.55
CA ALA A 192 10.96 -23.06 5.43
C ALA A 192 12.25 -23.03 6.29
N VAL A 193 12.22 -23.60 7.50
CA VAL A 193 13.43 -23.78 8.31
C VAL A 193 14.44 -24.73 7.64
N ASP A 194 13.96 -25.77 6.95
CA ASP A 194 14.82 -26.66 6.17
C ASP A 194 15.45 -25.96 4.95
N LEU A 195 14.75 -25.02 4.32
CA LEU A 195 15.32 -24.15 3.29
C LEU A 195 16.42 -23.24 3.86
N VAL A 196 16.26 -22.71 5.07
CA VAL A 196 17.32 -21.95 5.77
C VAL A 196 18.57 -22.81 5.94
N ARG A 197 18.42 -24.04 6.43
CA ARG A 197 19.52 -25.00 6.57
C ARG A 197 20.27 -25.21 5.25
N ALA A 198 19.53 -25.46 4.18
CA ALA A 198 20.09 -25.71 2.86
C ALA A 198 20.82 -24.47 2.30
N ALA A 199 20.21 -23.28 2.41
CA ALA A 199 20.80 -22.02 1.97
C ALA A 199 22.08 -21.70 2.75
N PHE A 200 22.08 -21.89 4.08
CA PHE A 200 23.25 -21.67 4.92
C PHE A 200 24.41 -22.60 4.53
N ALA A 201 24.13 -23.89 4.31
CA ALA A 201 25.12 -24.84 3.85
C ALA A 201 25.67 -24.51 2.45
N GLY A 202 24.79 -24.05 1.54
CA GLY A 202 25.14 -23.57 0.20
C GLY A 202 26.09 -22.38 0.26
N ALA A 203 25.72 -21.33 1.00
CA ALA A 203 26.53 -20.14 1.21
C ALA A 203 27.91 -20.46 1.81
N ALA A 204 27.95 -21.37 2.81
CA ALA A 204 29.22 -21.84 3.38
C ALA A 204 30.08 -22.61 2.34
N GLY A 205 29.46 -23.39 1.46
CA GLY A 205 30.12 -24.04 0.33
C GLY A 205 30.71 -23.05 -0.67
N THR A 206 29.92 -22.07 -1.11
CA THR A 206 30.33 -21.01 -2.04
C THR A 206 31.49 -20.20 -1.48
N ARG A 207 31.42 -19.80 -0.22
CA ARG A 207 32.51 -19.14 0.50
C ARG A 207 33.81 -19.93 0.50
N ARG A 208 33.78 -21.22 0.87
CA ARG A 208 34.97 -22.09 0.85
C ARG A 208 35.59 -22.16 -0.54
N ARG A 209 34.75 -22.23 -1.59
CA ARG A 209 35.24 -22.23 -2.99
C ARG A 209 35.92 -20.91 -3.32
N VAL A 210 35.38 -19.77 -2.91
CA VAL A 210 36.00 -18.45 -3.11
C VAL A 210 37.34 -18.38 -2.40
N GLU A 211 37.42 -18.73 -1.12
CA GLU A 211 38.66 -18.67 -0.33
C GLU A 211 39.77 -19.56 -0.91
N GLN A 212 39.41 -20.68 -1.55
CA GLN A 212 40.36 -21.57 -2.24
C GLN A 212 40.81 -21.04 -3.62
N GLN A 213 39.97 -20.24 -4.29
CA GLN A 213 40.16 -19.88 -5.70
C GLN A 213 40.53 -18.43 -5.93
N VAL A 214 40.19 -17.54 -5.02
CA VAL A 214 40.28 -16.09 -5.16
C VAL A 214 40.97 -15.51 -3.93
N LEU A 215 41.92 -14.60 -4.17
CA LEU A 215 42.59 -13.89 -3.10
C LEU A 215 41.62 -12.82 -2.59
N THR A 216 41.07 -13.04 -1.40
CA THR A 216 40.11 -12.15 -0.76
C THR A 216 40.46 -11.96 0.72
N ALA A 217 39.98 -10.87 1.30
CA ALA A 217 39.86 -10.78 2.76
C ALA A 217 38.84 -11.82 3.27
N PRO A 218 38.88 -12.19 4.57
CA PRO A 218 37.91 -13.09 5.16
C PRO A 218 36.48 -12.66 4.87
N LEU A 219 35.64 -13.59 4.39
CA LEU A 219 34.25 -13.30 4.06
C LEU A 219 33.37 -13.35 5.32
N PRO A 220 32.32 -12.51 5.45
CA PRO A 220 31.50 -12.41 6.67
C PRO A 220 30.78 -13.71 7.03
N THR A 221 31.06 -14.31 8.18
CA THR A 221 30.43 -15.57 8.61
C THR A 221 29.24 -15.31 9.54
N LEU A 222 28.05 -15.74 9.13
CA LEU A 222 26.88 -15.77 9.99
C LEU A 222 26.92 -16.99 10.92
N PRO A 223 26.50 -16.87 12.20
CA PRO A 223 26.19 -18.03 13.04
C PRO A 223 25.06 -18.85 12.40
N ASP A 224 25.08 -20.18 12.57
CA ASP A 224 24.02 -21.05 12.06
C ASP A 224 22.68 -20.72 12.73
N PRO A 225 21.70 -20.17 11.98
CA PRO A 225 20.43 -19.74 12.56
C PRO A 225 19.46 -20.91 12.73
N GLU A 226 19.67 -22.04 12.07
CA GLU A 226 18.70 -23.13 12.00
C GLU A 226 18.31 -23.69 13.37
N PRO A 227 19.24 -24.05 14.27
CA PRO A 227 18.88 -24.68 15.54
C PRO A 227 17.99 -23.79 16.41
N ALA A 228 18.20 -22.47 16.37
CA ALA A 228 17.39 -21.53 17.11
C ALA A 228 15.96 -21.44 16.54
N LEU A 229 15.83 -21.35 15.22
CA LEU A 229 14.53 -21.32 14.52
C LEU A 229 13.75 -22.62 14.74
N ARG A 230 14.41 -23.78 14.64
CA ARG A 230 13.76 -25.08 14.86
C ARG A 230 13.31 -25.28 16.31
N ARG A 231 14.09 -24.81 17.29
CA ARG A 231 13.68 -24.83 18.70
C ARG A 231 12.46 -23.94 18.94
N GLN A 232 12.41 -22.75 18.34
CA GLN A 232 11.26 -21.86 18.46
C GLN A 232 10.01 -22.48 17.81
N LEU A 233 10.13 -23.08 16.63
CA LEU A 233 9.02 -23.80 15.99
C LEU A 233 8.48 -24.91 16.90
N ARG A 234 9.35 -25.70 17.52
CA ARG A 234 8.97 -26.78 18.45
C ARG A 234 8.35 -26.28 19.75
N SER A 235 8.56 -25.02 20.14
CA SER A 235 7.92 -24.44 21.31
C SER A 235 6.46 -24.00 21.07
N LEU A 236 6.01 -23.94 19.81
CA LEU A 236 4.63 -23.65 19.45
C LEU A 236 3.77 -24.92 19.59
N THR A 237 3.41 -25.25 20.85
CA THR A 237 2.57 -26.42 21.15
C THR A 237 1.08 -26.13 21.07
N GLU A 238 0.68 -24.91 21.36
CA GLU A 238 -0.71 -24.42 21.29
C GLU A 238 -0.93 -23.60 20.01
N VAL A 239 -2.19 -23.45 19.60
CA VAL A 239 -2.56 -22.67 18.42
C VAL A 239 -2.33 -21.17 18.68
N ASP A 240 -1.23 -20.65 18.13
CA ASP A 240 -0.83 -19.24 18.22
C ASP A 240 -0.41 -18.70 16.83
N PRO A 241 -1.38 -18.20 16.04
CA PRO A 241 -1.10 -17.68 14.70
C PRO A 241 -0.16 -16.46 14.71
N ALA A 242 -0.20 -15.63 15.75
CA ALA A 242 0.63 -14.44 15.85
C ALA A 242 2.12 -14.82 16.03
N ALA A 243 2.41 -15.76 16.95
CA ALA A 243 3.77 -16.25 17.15
C ALA A 243 4.30 -17.00 15.92
N LEU A 244 3.44 -17.76 15.21
CA LEU A 244 3.83 -18.43 13.97
C LEU A 244 4.13 -17.43 12.85
N GLN A 245 3.32 -16.38 12.69
CA GLN A 245 3.56 -15.34 11.68
C GLN A 245 4.87 -14.60 11.95
N GLU A 246 5.15 -14.25 13.20
CA GLU A 246 6.43 -13.63 13.59
C GLU A 246 7.63 -14.55 13.29
N LEU A 247 7.51 -15.85 13.58
CA LEU A 247 8.55 -16.83 13.22
C LEU A 247 8.76 -16.90 11.70
N ARG A 248 7.69 -16.91 10.90
CA ARG A 248 7.77 -16.90 9.43
C ARG A 248 8.46 -15.65 8.91
N ARG A 249 8.11 -14.45 9.41
CA ARG A 249 8.79 -13.19 9.06
C ARG A 249 10.29 -13.24 9.35
N ARG A 250 10.67 -13.80 10.51
CA ARG A 250 12.08 -13.97 10.90
C ARG A 250 12.81 -14.97 9.99
N ILE A 251 12.19 -16.09 9.65
CA ILE A 251 12.73 -17.06 8.68
C ILE A 251 13.00 -16.38 7.33
N ASP A 252 12.05 -15.60 6.83
CA ASP A 252 12.18 -14.90 5.54
C ASP A 252 13.28 -13.83 5.56
N ALA A 253 13.42 -13.10 6.68
CA ALA A 253 14.53 -12.16 6.88
C ALA A 253 15.88 -12.89 6.87
N THR A 254 16.01 -13.98 7.62
CA THR A 254 17.22 -14.81 7.65
C THR A 254 17.57 -15.39 6.28
N LEU A 255 16.59 -15.87 5.51
CA LEU A 255 16.82 -16.36 4.15
C LEU A 255 17.35 -15.25 3.24
N ARG A 256 16.83 -14.02 3.34
CA ARG A 256 17.30 -12.88 2.56
C ARG A 256 18.75 -12.52 2.90
N GLU A 257 19.11 -12.52 4.18
CA GLU A 257 20.47 -12.25 4.64
C GLU A 257 21.46 -13.30 4.12
N ILE A 258 21.15 -14.59 4.28
CA ILE A 258 22.01 -15.68 3.80
C ILE A 258 22.22 -15.59 2.28
N ARG A 259 21.14 -15.31 1.52
CA ARG A 259 21.22 -15.18 0.05
C ARG A 259 22.02 -13.96 -0.38
N ALA A 260 21.92 -12.85 0.35
CA ALA A 260 22.73 -11.67 0.08
C ALA A 260 24.23 -11.96 0.28
N ASP A 261 24.58 -12.64 1.38
CA ASP A 261 25.96 -13.07 1.65
C ASP A 261 26.50 -14.04 0.59
N GLU A 262 25.68 -15.02 0.19
CA GLU A 262 26.05 -15.94 -0.88
C GLU A 262 26.26 -15.21 -2.20
N ALA A 263 25.39 -14.26 -2.55
CA ALA A 263 25.51 -13.50 -3.80
C ALA A 263 26.81 -12.68 -3.85
N VAL A 264 27.24 -12.10 -2.71
CA VAL A 264 28.54 -11.41 -2.62
C VAL A 264 29.70 -12.36 -2.88
N ALA A 265 29.68 -13.55 -2.27
CA ALA A 265 30.72 -14.56 -2.48
C ALA A 265 30.71 -15.09 -3.93
N GLN A 266 29.53 -15.41 -4.46
CA GLN A 266 29.36 -15.93 -5.81
C GLN A 266 29.85 -14.91 -6.87
N GLY A 267 29.59 -13.62 -6.66
CA GLY A 267 30.07 -12.56 -7.56
C GLY A 267 31.60 -12.52 -7.75
N LEU A 268 32.39 -13.00 -6.78
CA LEU A 268 33.84 -13.12 -6.93
C LEU A 268 34.25 -14.26 -7.88
N LEU A 269 33.53 -15.39 -7.84
CA LEU A 269 33.72 -16.49 -8.78
C LEU A 269 33.27 -16.06 -10.18
N ASP A 270 32.11 -15.43 -10.29
CA ASP A 270 31.57 -14.94 -11.56
C ASP A 270 32.53 -13.94 -12.19
N ARG A 271 33.12 -13.04 -11.40
CA ARG A 271 34.12 -12.09 -11.88
C ARG A 271 35.37 -12.78 -12.43
N ARG A 272 35.80 -13.88 -11.81
CA ARG A 272 36.92 -14.69 -12.31
C ARG A 272 36.61 -15.31 -13.67
N ASP A 273 35.40 -15.85 -13.81
CA ASP A 273 34.93 -16.48 -15.05
C ASP A 273 34.76 -15.44 -16.16
N GLU A 274 34.23 -14.25 -15.83
CA GLU A 274 34.14 -13.11 -16.74
C GLU A 274 35.53 -12.69 -17.24
N LEU A 275 36.51 -12.51 -16.36
CA LEU A 275 37.88 -12.13 -16.74
C LEU A 275 38.53 -13.20 -17.63
N THR A 276 38.26 -14.47 -17.36
CA THR A 276 38.70 -15.59 -18.21
C THR A 276 38.09 -15.50 -19.61
N GLY A 277 36.78 -15.26 -19.70
CA GLY A 277 36.07 -15.08 -20.96
C GLY A 277 36.56 -13.86 -21.76
N ARG A 278 36.77 -12.73 -21.08
CA ARG A 278 37.30 -11.49 -21.68
C ARG A 278 38.68 -11.69 -22.28
N LEU A 279 39.59 -12.33 -21.54
CA LEU A 279 40.93 -12.63 -22.05
C LEU A 279 40.87 -13.50 -23.31
N ARG A 280 40.04 -14.55 -23.32
CA ARG A 280 39.81 -15.39 -24.52
C ARG A 280 39.26 -14.59 -25.69
N GLY A 281 38.32 -13.67 -25.44
CA GLY A 281 37.79 -12.78 -26.47
C GLY A 281 38.86 -11.87 -27.09
N TYR A 282 39.73 -11.29 -26.26
CA TYR A 282 40.84 -10.47 -26.75
C TYR A 282 41.91 -11.30 -27.49
N GLN A 283 42.17 -12.54 -27.07
CA GLN A 283 43.04 -13.47 -27.81
C GLN A 283 42.50 -13.74 -29.21
N ALA A 284 41.20 -14.04 -29.35
CA ALA A 284 40.58 -14.23 -30.65
C ALA A 284 40.67 -12.97 -31.54
N LYS A 285 40.53 -11.79 -30.94
CA LYS A 285 40.69 -10.50 -31.65
C LYS A 285 42.12 -10.28 -32.13
N ALA A 286 43.11 -10.53 -31.28
CA ALA A 286 44.52 -10.44 -31.64
C ALA A 286 44.86 -11.37 -32.83
N ALA A 287 44.32 -12.60 -32.81
CA ALA A 287 44.49 -13.55 -33.90
C ALA A 287 43.92 -13.06 -35.23
N ARG A 288 42.70 -12.50 -35.22
CA ARG A 288 42.09 -11.90 -36.43
C ARG A 288 42.87 -10.71 -37.00
N LEU A 289 43.61 -10.00 -36.15
CA LEU A 289 44.45 -8.87 -36.54
C LEU A 289 45.86 -9.29 -36.97
N GLY A 290 46.19 -10.58 -36.95
CA GLY A 290 47.53 -11.09 -37.31
C GLY A 290 48.61 -10.75 -36.28
N LEU A 291 48.25 -10.37 -35.05
CA LEU A 291 49.18 -9.88 -34.04
C LEU A 291 49.69 -10.99 -33.08
N VAL A 292 49.46 -12.27 -33.39
CA VAL A 292 49.70 -13.40 -32.47
C VAL A 292 51.16 -13.55 -32.08
N GLU A 293 52.08 -13.15 -32.95
CA GLU A 293 53.53 -13.30 -32.75
C GLU A 293 54.19 -12.03 -32.17
N ASP A 294 53.41 -10.95 -31.95
CA ASP A 294 53.95 -9.72 -31.38
C ASP A 294 54.46 -9.96 -29.94
N ALA A 295 55.74 -9.67 -29.72
CA ALA A 295 56.42 -10.01 -28.46
C ALA A 295 55.78 -9.33 -27.23
N ASP A 296 55.34 -8.08 -27.36
CA ASP A 296 54.70 -7.34 -26.27
C ASP A 296 53.34 -7.97 -25.92
N LEU A 297 52.59 -8.37 -26.95
CA LEU A 297 51.29 -8.99 -26.81
C LEU A 297 51.37 -10.40 -26.21
N VAL A 298 52.32 -11.21 -26.67
CA VAL A 298 52.61 -12.54 -26.11
C VAL A 298 53.03 -12.44 -24.64
N SER A 299 53.87 -11.45 -24.29
CA SER A 299 54.30 -11.20 -22.91
C SER A 299 53.11 -10.83 -22.01
N SER A 300 52.31 -9.85 -22.44
CA SER A 300 51.12 -9.41 -21.71
C SER A 300 50.08 -10.53 -21.54
N MET A 301 49.85 -11.33 -22.58
CA MET A 301 49.00 -12.52 -22.52
C MET A 301 49.48 -13.54 -21.48
N ARG A 302 50.80 -13.81 -21.45
CA ARG A 302 51.40 -14.76 -20.52
C ARG A 302 51.24 -14.30 -19.07
N ILE A 303 51.38 -13.00 -18.82
CA ILE A 303 51.14 -12.40 -17.50
C ILE A 303 49.67 -12.60 -17.08
N ALA A 304 48.71 -12.19 -17.91
CA ALA A 304 47.29 -12.32 -17.60
C ALA A 304 46.87 -13.79 -17.36
N THR A 305 47.32 -14.70 -18.23
CA THR A 305 47.06 -16.15 -18.10
C THR A 305 47.72 -16.73 -16.85
N GLY A 306 48.96 -16.34 -16.55
CA GLY A 306 49.70 -16.78 -15.39
C GLY A 306 49.13 -16.26 -14.07
N LEU A 307 48.45 -15.10 -14.06
CA LEU A 307 47.73 -14.61 -12.88
C LEU A 307 46.41 -15.37 -12.68
N LEU A 308 45.65 -15.64 -13.75
CA LEU A 308 44.38 -16.40 -13.71
C LEU A 308 44.55 -17.86 -13.26
N SER A 309 45.70 -18.46 -13.53
CA SER A 309 46.00 -19.84 -13.16
C SER A 309 46.38 -20.02 -11.69
N ARG A 310 46.71 -18.93 -10.97
CA ARG A 310 47.07 -18.98 -9.54
C ARG A 310 45.89 -19.41 -8.68
N ARG A 311 46.20 -20.07 -7.57
CA ARG A 311 45.24 -20.38 -6.50
C ARG A 311 45.88 -20.04 -5.15
N PRO A 312 45.37 -19.01 -4.44
CA PRO A 312 44.26 -18.13 -4.80
C PRO A 312 44.62 -17.12 -5.92
N CYS A 313 43.63 -16.75 -6.76
CA CYS A 313 43.76 -15.79 -7.86
C CYS A 313 43.52 -14.34 -7.40
N ASP A 314 44.45 -13.42 -7.66
CA ASP A 314 44.25 -11.99 -7.37
C ASP A 314 43.45 -11.33 -8.51
N LEU A 315 42.15 -11.16 -8.28
CA LEU A 315 41.24 -10.56 -9.27
C LEU A 315 41.59 -9.11 -9.61
N ARG A 316 42.20 -8.35 -8.70
CA ARG A 316 42.62 -6.97 -8.96
C ARG A 316 43.83 -6.97 -9.90
N ALA A 317 44.81 -7.83 -9.64
CA ALA A 317 45.97 -8.00 -10.52
C ALA A 317 45.55 -8.51 -11.91
N VAL A 318 44.65 -9.51 -11.98
CA VAL A 318 44.13 -10.01 -13.27
C VAL A 318 43.38 -8.93 -14.03
N THR A 319 42.52 -8.15 -13.36
CA THR A 319 41.76 -7.07 -14.02
C THR A 319 42.70 -6.07 -14.70
N ARG A 320 43.79 -5.69 -14.03
CA ARG A 320 44.82 -4.81 -14.62
C ARG A 320 45.52 -5.48 -15.81
N ALA A 321 46.00 -6.71 -15.65
CA ALA A 321 46.69 -7.43 -16.71
C ALA A 321 45.82 -7.64 -17.97
N VAL A 322 44.52 -7.89 -17.81
CA VAL A 322 43.57 -8.00 -18.94
C VAL A 322 43.37 -6.64 -19.64
N ALA A 323 43.33 -5.54 -18.86
CA ALA A 323 43.24 -4.20 -19.43
C ALA A 323 44.54 -3.80 -20.18
N ASP A 324 45.71 -4.12 -19.62
CA ASP A 324 47.00 -3.90 -20.27
C ASP A 324 47.09 -4.67 -21.59
N TYR A 325 46.65 -5.94 -21.60
CA TYR A 325 46.58 -6.75 -22.81
C TYR A 325 45.68 -6.12 -23.89
N GLN A 326 44.50 -5.62 -23.49
CA GLN A 326 43.60 -4.91 -24.39
C GLN A 326 44.24 -3.63 -24.95
N GLN A 327 44.97 -2.87 -24.11
CA GLN A 327 45.60 -1.62 -24.51
C GLN A 327 46.74 -1.87 -25.51
N VAL A 328 47.55 -2.92 -25.33
CA VAL A 328 48.58 -3.31 -26.31
C VAL A 328 47.95 -3.61 -27.68
N ILE A 329 46.83 -4.34 -27.73
CA ILE A 329 46.11 -4.58 -29.00
C ILE A 329 45.68 -3.25 -29.65
N ALA A 330 45.13 -2.33 -28.84
CA ALA A 330 44.66 -1.03 -29.34
C ALA A 330 45.80 -0.17 -29.89
N SER A 331 46.93 -0.07 -29.17
CA SER A 331 48.11 0.68 -29.60
C SER A 331 48.73 0.13 -30.88
N LYS A 332 48.76 -1.20 -31.05
CA LYS A 332 49.30 -1.83 -32.28
C LYS A 332 48.39 -1.61 -33.48
N ARG A 333 47.06 -1.63 -33.28
CA ARG A 333 46.09 -1.23 -34.33
C ARG A 333 46.29 0.21 -34.79
N GLY A 334 46.47 1.14 -33.85
CA GLY A 334 46.67 2.57 -34.17
C GLY A 334 48.00 2.90 -34.84
N ARG A 335 48.97 1.98 -34.84
CA ARG A 335 50.24 2.10 -35.57
C ARG A 335 50.22 1.41 -36.94
N ALA A 336 49.22 0.57 -37.21
CA ALA A 336 49.09 -0.23 -38.42
C ALA A 336 48.04 0.31 -39.42
N GLY A 337 47.33 1.39 -39.07
CA GLY A 337 46.44 2.14 -39.96
C GLY A 337 46.94 3.55 -40.14
#